data_AF-A0A2A4QF38-F1
#
_entry.id   AF-A0A2A4QF38-F1
#
_cell.length_a   1.000
_cell.length_b   1.000
_cell.length_c   1.000
_cell.angle_alpha   90.00
_cell.angle_beta   90.00
_cell.angle_gamma   90.00
#
_symmetry.space_group_name_H-M   'P 1'
#
loop_
_entity.id
_entity.type
_entity.pdbx_description
1 polymer ?
#
loop_
_entity_poly.entity_id
_entity_poly.type
_entity_poly.pdbx_seq_one_letter_code
_entity_poly.pdbx_strand_id
1 'polypeptide(L)'
;MKKKLRDAYNHEMQLAKSMFKKQNFAQCYYHLERGHILGQRNYIAHVFNHYWMFKVGIKQRDSREVLGQMIRMVMSIFSLINLVPLGNTGRARISPLKSMPIPSDLHDYFK
;
A
#
# COMPACT_ATOMS: atom_id res chain seq x y z
N MET A 1 -6.88 10.56 -9.35
CA MET A 1 -7.61 9.35 -8.88
C MET A 1 -9.11 9.65 -8.90
N LYS A 2 -9.94 8.76 -9.47
CA LYS A 2 -11.42 8.91 -9.49
C LYS A 2 -11.96 8.94 -8.06
N LYS A 3 -13.11 9.62 -7.83
CA LYS A 3 -13.71 9.76 -6.49
C LYS A 3 -13.96 8.41 -5.79
N LYS A 4 -14.62 7.46 -6.46
CA LYS A 4 -14.92 6.11 -5.93
C LYS A 4 -13.65 5.38 -5.45
N LEU A 5 -12.58 5.40 -6.25
CA LEU A 5 -11.29 4.79 -5.93
C LEU A 5 -10.61 5.49 -4.74
N ARG A 6 -10.68 6.83 -4.69
CA ARG A 6 -10.16 7.63 -3.58
C ARG A 6 -10.87 7.33 -2.26
N ASP A 7 -12.19 7.20 -2.29
CA ASP A 7 -12.99 6.95 -1.10
C ASP A 7 -12.70 5.54 -0.54
N ALA A 8 -12.55 4.54 -1.41
CA ALA A 8 -12.12 3.19 -1.03
C ALA A 8 -10.70 3.17 -0.43
N TYR A 9 -9.75 3.87 -1.07
CA TYR A 9 -8.39 4.02 -0.53
C TYR A 9 -8.42 4.66 0.87
N ASN A 10 -9.18 5.75 1.03
CA ASN A 10 -9.29 6.45 2.31
C ASN A 10 -9.88 5.55 3.40
N HIS A 11 -10.87 4.72 3.04
CA HIS A 11 -11.48 3.76 3.96
C HIS A 11 -10.45 2.73 4.46
N GLU A 12 -9.71 2.09 3.55
CA GLU A 12 -8.63 1.16 3.91
C GLU A 12 -7.55 1.84 4.78
N MET A 13 -7.17 3.08 4.44
CA MET A 13 -6.21 3.84 5.25
C MET A 13 -6.72 4.19 6.65
N GLN A 14 -8.02 4.44 6.81
CA GLN A 14 -8.62 4.67 8.14
C GLN A 14 -8.58 3.40 8.99
N LEU A 15 -8.95 2.24 8.41
CA LEU A 15 -8.90 0.96 9.07
C LEU A 15 -7.46 0.57 9.45
N ALA A 16 -6.51 0.74 8.53
CA ALA A 16 -5.09 0.51 8.79
C ALA A 16 -4.58 1.33 9.99
N LYS A 17 -4.89 2.64 10.03
CA LYS A 17 -4.51 3.52 11.13
C LYS A 17 -5.17 3.13 12.45
N SER A 18 -6.41 2.66 12.42
CA SER A 18 -7.11 2.13 13.60
C SER A 18 -6.41 0.89 14.15
N MET A 19 -6.08 -0.07 13.28
CA MET A 19 -5.36 -1.29 13.66
C MET A 19 -3.94 -1.01 14.16
N PHE A 20 -3.25 -0.02 13.56
CA PHE A 20 -1.96 0.46 14.04
C PHE A 20 -2.03 0.98 15.48
N LYS A 21 -3.05 1.79 15.82
CA LYS A 21 -3.26 2.31 17.18
C LYS A 21 -3.52 1.18 18.18
N LYS A 22 -4.24 0.14 17.76
CA LYS A 22 -4.51 -1.07 18.55
C LYS A 22 -3.31 -2.04 18.61
N GLN A 23 -2.20 -1.72 17.94
CA GLN A 23 -1.04 -2.60 17.77
C GLN A 23 -1.36 -3.96 17.13
N ASN A 24 -2.50 -4.08 16.43
CA ASN A 24 -2.82 -5.26 15.64
C ASN A 24 -2.18 -5.13 14.26
N PHE A 25 -0.89 -5.45 14.17
CA PHE A 25 -0.11 -5.21 12.96
C PHE A 25 -0.46 -6.14 11.80
N ALA A 26 -0.95 -7.35 12.07
CA ALA A 26 -1.43 -8.26 11.02
C ALA A 26 -2.61 -7.64 10.27
N GLN A 27 -3.62 -7.17 11.00
CA GLN A 27 -4.78 -6.47 10.39
C GLN A 27 -4.39 -5.11 9.81
N CYS A 28 -3.42 -4.42 10.43
CA CYS A 28 -2.88 -3.18 9.87
C CYS A 28 -2.29 -3.42 8.47
N TYR A 29 -1.44 -4.44 8.31
CA TYR A 29 -0.88 -4.78 7.00
C TYR A 29 -1.94 -5.21 6.00
N TYR A 30 -2.92 -6.02 6.41
CA TYR A 30 -4.04 -6.38 5.54
C TYR A 30 -4.68 -5.16 4.87
N HIS A 31 -5.01 -4.13 5.66
CA HIS A 31 -5.58 -2.88 5.13
C HIS A 31 -4.57 -2.03 4.34
N LEU A 32 -3.30 -1.99 4.75
CA LEU A 32 -2.25 -1.28 4.00
C LEU A 32 -1.96 -1.92 2.64
N GLU A 33 -2.01 -3.25 2.54
CA GLU A 33 -1.80 -3.98 1.29
C GLU A 33 -2.93 -3.71 0.29
N ARG A 34 -4.17 -3.60 0.79
CA ARG A 34 -5.34 -3.21 -0.02
C ARG A 34 -5.31 -1.73 -0.40
N GLY A 35 -4.98 -0.85 0.55
CA GLY A 35 -4.74 0.57 0.31
C GLY A 35 -3.63 0.81 -0.72
N HIS A 36 -2.57 -0.01 -0.67
CA HIS A 36 -1.51 0.02 -1.67
C HIS A 36 -2.09 -0.23 -3.07
N ILE A 37 -2.80 -1.34 -3.26
CA ILE A 37 -3.40 -1.74 -4.54
C ILE A 37 -4.31 -0.63 -5.11
N LEU A 38 -5.17 -0.04 -4.27
CA LEU A 38 -6.07 1.05 -4.67
C LEU A 38 -5.31 2.34 -5.03
N GLY A 39 -4.18 2.59 -4.36
CA GLY A 39 -3.37 3.80 -4.49
C GLY A 39 -2.24 3.72 -5.53
N GLN A 40 -1.92 2.56 -6.11
CA GLN A 40 -0.67 2.35 -6.87
C GLN A 40 -0.45 3.38 -7.99
N ARG A 41 -1.50 3.72 -8.74
CA ARG A 41 -1.43 4.67 -9.87
C ARG A 41 -1.68 6.13 -9.46
N ASN A 42 -1.58 6.43 -8.16
CA ASN A 42 -1.61 7.79 -7.65
C ASN A 42 -0.38 8.03 -6.77
N TYR A 43 0.56 8.84 -7.25
CA TYR A 43 1.85 9.07 -6.59
C TYR A 43 1.74 9.39 -5.10
N ILE A 44 0.88 10.36 -4.73
CA ILE A 44 0.72 10.78 -3.34
C ILE A 44 0.18 9.64 -2.47
N ALA A 45 -0.88 8.96 -2.91
CA ALA A 45 -1.44 7.81 -2.20
C ALA A 45 -0.43 6.67 -2.05
N HIS A 46 0.33 6.38 -3.11
CA HIS A 46 1.33 5.32 -3.14
C HIS A 46 2.46 5.58 -2.14
N VAL A 47 3.05 6.78 -2.16
CA VAL A 47 4.10 7.19 -1.20
C VAL A 47 3.55 7.16 0.23
N PHE A 48 2.36 7.71 0.46
CA PHE A 48 1.76 7.75 1.79
C PHE A 48 1.50 6.34 2.34
N ASN A 49 1.10 5.40 1.48
CA ASN A 49 0.88 4.02 1.88
C ASN A 49 2.20 3.32 2.27
N HIS A 50 3.26 3.50 1.48
CA HIS A 50 4.61 3.01 1.82
C HIS A 50 5.15 3.61 3.12
N TYR A 51 4.91 4.91 3.35
CA TYR A 51 5.23 5.56 4.62
C TYR A 51 4.54 4.88 5.81
N TRP A 52 3.27 4.47 5.68
CA TRP A 52 2.60 3.73 6.74
C TRP A 52 3.12 2.31 6.93
N MET A 53 3.43 1.59 5.85
CA MET A 53 4.09 0.28 5.94
C MET A 53 5.46 0.40 6.64
N PHE A 54 6.21 1.46 6.36
CA PHE A 54 7.46 1.80 7.04
C PHE A 54 7.25 2.01 8.55
N LYS A 55 6.23 2.78 8.95
CA LYS A 55 5.88 2.98 10.36
C LYS A 55 5.56 1.66 11.08
N VAL A 56 4.83 0.76 10.42
CA VAL A 56 4.55 -0.58 10.97
C VAL A 56 5.84 -1.39 11.11
N GLY A 57 6.74 -1.33 10.12
CA GLY A 57 8.05 -1.96 10.16
C GLY A 57 8.90 -1.48 11.36
N ILE A 58 8.94 -0.17 11.61
CA ILE A 58 9.61 0.40 12.80
C ILE A 58 9.02 -0.18 14.09
N LYS A 59 7.69 -0.19 14.21
CA LYS A 59 7.01 -0.67 15.43
C LYS A 59 7.26 -2.14 15.71
N GLN A 60 7.36 -2.97 14.67
CA GLN A 60 7.68 -4.39 14.80
C GLN A 60 9.18 -4.70 14.81
N ARG A 61 10.05 -3.68 14.70
CA ARG A 61 11.51 -3.84 14.56
C ARG A 61 11.90 -4.72 13.36
N ASP A 62 11.10 -4.71 12.30
CA ASP A 62 11.38 -5.43 11.04
C ASP A 62 12.26 -4.56 10.13
N SER A 63 13.58 -4.68 10.26
CA SER A 63 14.56 -3.90 9.49
C SER A 63 14.45 -4.13 7.98
N ARG A 64 14.08 -5.34 7.54
CA ARG A 64 13.87 -5.66 6.12
C ARG A 64 12.69 -4.87 5.57
N GLU A 65 11.59 -4.79 6.32
CA GLU A 65 10.46 -3.98 5.92
C GLU A 65 10.82 -2.49 5.91
N VAL A 66 11.48 -1.99 6.96
CA VAL A 66 11.91 -0.58 7.05
C VAL A 66 12.73 -0.17 5.82
N LEU A 67 13.79 -0.91 5.50
CA LEU A 67 14.65 -0.59 4.35
C LEU A 67 13.91 -0.73 3.01
N GLY A 68 13.12 -1.79 2.85
CA GLY A 68 12.35 -2.01 1.62
C GLY A 68 11.34 -0.90 1.35
N GLN A 69 10.69 -0.38 2.40
CA GLN A 69 9.74 0.71 2.27
C GLN A 69 10.41 2.07 1.98
N MET A 70 11.62 2.32 2.50
CA MET A 70 12.40 3.50 2.11
C MET A 70 12.68 3.53 0.62
N ILE A 71 13.16 2.41 0.05
CA ILE A 71 13.43 2.31 -1.38
C ILE A 71 12.12 2.43 -2.18
N ARG A 72 11.04 1.77 -1.75
CA ARG A 72 9.74 1.81 -2.43
C ARG A 72 9.08 3.20 -2.42
N MET A 73 9.31 4.03 -1.40
CA MET A 73 8.89 5.43 -1.42
C MET A 73 9.58 6.22 -2.56
N VAL A 74 10.88 6.01 -2.79
CA VAL A 74 11.61 6.64 -3.91
C VAL A 74 11.10 6.11 -5.25
N MET A 75 10.96 4.78 -5.39
CA MET A 75 10.47 4.15 -6.62
C MET A 75 9.01 4.49 -6.94
N SER A 76 8.23 5.03 -5.99
CA SER A 76 6.84 5.42 -6.22
C SER A 76 6.69 6.46 -7.34
N ILE A 77 7.76 7.15 -7.75
CA ILE A 77 7.76 8.06 -8.91
C ILE A 77 7.23 7.39 -10.19
N PHE A 78 7.42 6.07 -10.35
CA PHE A 78 6.89 5.31 -11.50
C PHE A 78 5.36 5.26 -11.57
N SER A 79 4.67 5.66 -10.49
CA SER A 79 3.20 5.83 -10.48
C SER A 79 2.74 6.95 -11.40
N LEU A 80 3.58 7.97 -11.61
CA LEU A 80 3.25 9.13 -12.46
C LEU A 80 3.09 8.73 -13.93
N ILE A 81 3.77 7.67 -14.35
CA ILE A 81 3.77 7.14 -15.71
C ILE A 81 3.08 5.76 -15.81
N ASN A 82 2.33 5.36 -14.76
CA ASN A 82 1.54 4.12 -14.70
C ASN A 82 2.31 2.80 -14.92
N LEU A 83 3.63 2.78 -14.69
CA LEU A 83 4.46 1.58 -14.87
C LEU A 83 4.50 0.65 -13.64
N VAL A 84 3.69 0.93 -12.63
CA VAL A 84 3.60 0.12 -11.41
C VAL A 84 2.77 -1.16 -11.66
N PRO A 85 3.22 -2.34 -11.19
CA PRO A 85 2.50 -3.60 -11.42
C PRO A 85 1.24 -3.66 -10.55
N LEU A 86 0.09 -3.74 -11.20
CA LEU A 86 -1.20 -3.81 -10.50
C LEU A 86 -1.30 -5.05 -9.62
N GLY A 87 -1.96 -4.89 -8.47
CA GLY A 87 -2.23 -5.96 -7.50
C GLY A 87 -1.06 -6.30 -6.59
N ASN A 88 0.15 -5.77 -6.82
CA ASN A 88 1.27 -5.92 -5.88
C ASN A 88 0.85 -5.37 -4.51
N THR A 89 1.14 -6.09 -3.42
CA THR A 89 0.68 -5.70 -2.09
C THR A 89 1.59 -4.68 -1.41
N GLY A 90 2.75 -4.35 -1.98
CA GLY A 90 3.61 -3.30 -1.42
C GLY A 90 4.68 -3.78 -0.43
N ARG A 91 4.59 -5.03 0.06
CA ARG A 91 5.48 -5.56 1.10
C ARG A 91 6.93 -5.71 0.62
N ALA A 92 7.89 -5.46 1.52
CA ALA A 92 9.32 -5.58 1.23
C ALA A 92 9.79 -7.01 0.91
N ARG A 93 9.00 -8.03 1.29
CA ARG A 93 9.26 -9.45 1.01
C ARG A 93 8.76 -9.89 -0.37
N ILE A 94 8.03 -9.02 -1.07
CA ILE A 94 7.52 -9.27 -2.41
C ILE A 94 8.32 -8.41 -3.39
N SER A 95 8.72 -9.01 -4.52
CA SER A 95 9.41 -8.27 -5.58
C SER A 95 8.57 -7.07 -6.04
N PRO A 96 9.16 -5.87 -6.19
CA PRO A 96 8.43 -4.68 -6.64
C PRO A 96 7.91 -4.79 -8.07
N LEU A 97 8.44 -5.72 -8.87
CA LEU A 97 8.03 -5.98 -10.27
C LEU A 97 7.01 -7.11 -10.38
N LYS A 98 6.69 -7.80 -9.27
CA LYS A 98 5.75 -8.92 -9.30
C LYS A 98 4.33 -8.40 -9.48
N SER A 99 3.72 -8.72 -10.63
CA SER A 99 2.27 -8.56 -10.82
C SER A 99 1.54 -9.64 -10.01
N MET A 100 0.41 -9.27 -9.42
CA MET A 100 -0.40 -10.15 -8.59
C MET A 100 -1.88 -9.94 -8.92
N PRO A 101 -2.74 -10.96 -8.73
CA PRO A 101 -4.18 -10.77 -8.87
C PRO A 101 -4.68 -9.67 -7.94
N ILE A 102 -5.55 -8.81 -8.46
CA ILE A 102 -6.29 -7.86 -7.62
C ILE A 102 -7.35 -8.67 -6.85
N PRO A 103 -7.53 -8.44 -5.54
CA PRO A 103 -8.65 -9.03 -4.79
C PRO A 103 -9.99 -8.75 -5.49
N SER A 104 -10.86 -9.76 -5.56
CA SER A 104 -12.09 -9.70 -6.35
C SER A 104 -13.00 -8.53 -5.95
N ASP A 105 -13.06 -8.22 -4.66
CA ASP A 105 -13.83 -7.11 -4.10
C ASP A 105 -13.27 -5.72 -4.45
N LEU A 106 -12.01 -5.64 -4.92
CA LEU A 106 -11.40 -4.38 -5.35
C LEU A 106 -11.56 -4.11 -6.86
N HIS A 107 -11.97 -5.10 -7.66
CA HIS A 107 -12.08 -4.95 -9.13
C HIS A 107 -12.99 -3.78 -9.56
N ASP A 108 -14.08 -3.56 -8.83
CA ASP A 108 -15.08 -2.53 -9.15
C ASP A 108 -14.59 -1.09 -9.00
N TYR A 109 -13.41 -0.88 -8.44
CA TYR A 109 -12.79 0.45 -8.34
C TYR A 109 -11.88 0.78 -9.52
N PHE A 110 -11.54 -0.20 -10.35
CA PHE A 110 -10.67 -0.04 -11.52
C PHE A 110 -11.43 0.02 -12.86
N LYS A 111 -12.76 -0.09 -12.82
CA LYS A 111 -13.65 0.14 -13.96
C LYS A 111 -13.77 1.64 -14.29
#